data_AF-E2ZCS3-F1
#
_entry.id   AF-E2ZCS3-F1
#
_cell.length_a   1.000
_cell.length_b   1.000
_cell.length_c   1.000
_cell.angle_alpha   90.00
_cell.angle_beta   90.00
_cell.angle_gamma   90.00
#
_symmetry.space_group_name_H-M   'P 1'
#
loop_
_entity.id
_entity.type
_entity.pdbx_description
1 polymer ?
#
loop_
_entity_poly.entity_id
_entity_poly.type
_entity_poly.pdbx_seq_one_letter_code
_entity_poly.pdbx_strand_id
1 'polypeptide(L)'
;MIYSESGNGASTESLDNYKVLRVGDIAFEGHENKDFKFGRFVMNDVGNGIMSPRFTVLRPLIDMELNFWKEYINYEPIMQKKLVYSTKKGTMMNELVVEDFLNQYVAVPSVQEQQKIGYLLKCMTDDITLHQEESFLHKYML
;
A
#
# COMPACT_ATOMS: atom_id res chain seq x y z
N MET A 1 -5.91 -20.82 -17.44
CA MET A 1 -5.85 -19.46 -18.02
C MET A 1 -4.64 -19.41 -18.95
N ILE A 2 -4.76 -18.82 -20.14
CA ILE A 2 -3.67 -18.72 -21.13
C ILE A 2 -3.20 -17.27 -21.13
N TYR A 3 -1.95 -17.03 -20.75
CA TYR A 3 -1.31 -15.71 -20.71
C TYR A 3 -0.07 -15.71 -21.59
N SER A 4 0.31 -14.53 -22.10
CA SER A 4 1.58 -14.35 -22.80
C SER A 4 2.73 -14.23 -21.78
N GLU A 5 3.83 -14.95 -22.00
CA GLU A 5 5.06 -14.79 -21.23
C GLU A 5 5.73 -13.43 -21.47
N SER A 6 5.43 -12.75 -22.58
CA SER A 6 6.11 -11.51 -22.96
C SER A 6 5.70 -10.30 -22.12
N GLY A 7 4.68 -10.41 -21.26
CA GLY A 7 4.14 -9.30 -20.49
C GLY A 7 3.81 -8.06 -21.32
N ASN A 8 3.48 -6.96 -20.65
CA ASN A 8 3.24 -5.65 -21.28
C ASN A 8 4.42 -4.71 -20.98
N GLY A 9 5.63 -5.29 -20.86
CA GLY A 9 6.79 -4.69 -20.18
C GLY A 9 7.03 -3.22 -20.53
N ALA A 10 7.48 -2.44 -19.53
CA ALA A 10 7.93 -1.08 -19.77
C ALA A 10 9.09 -1.10 -20.79
N SER A 11 9.10 -0.18 -21.76
CA SER A 11 10.24 -0.05 -22.65
C SER A 11 11.47 0.32 -21.83
N THR A 12 12.64 -0.21 -22.19
CA THR A 12 13.91 0.09 -21.51
C THR A 12 14.19 1.60 -21.47
N GLU A 13 13.84 2.32 -22.52
CA GLU A 13 13.95 3.78 -22.63
C GLU A 13 13.09 4.53 -21.59
N SER A 14 12.03 3.92 -21.07
CA SER A 14 11.15 4.54 -20.08
C SER A 14 11.59 4.31 -18.62
N LEU A 15 12.47 3.34 -18.37
CA LEU A 15 12.85 2.91 -17.02
C LEU A 15 13.54 4.01 -16.21
N ASP A 16 14.26 4.92 -16.87
CA ASP A 16 14.95 6.03 -16.20
C ASP A 16 13.97 6.99 -15.51
N ASN A 17 12.70 7.01 -15.94
CA ASN A 17 11.66 7.84 -15.34
C ASN A 17 10.93 7.14 -14.19
N TYR A 18 11.20 5.85 -13.94
CA TYR A 18 10.58 5.11 -12.85
C TYR A 18 11.23 5.45 -11.51
N LYS A 19 10.41 5.44 -10.48
CA LYS A 19 10.86 5.63 -9.09
C LYS A 19 11.37 4.29 -8.56
N VAL A 20 12.49 4.33 -7.83
CA VAL A 20 12.96 3.16 -7.07
C VAL A 20 12.16 3.05 -5.78
N LEU A 21 11.36 1.98 -5.68
CA LEU A 21 10.61 1.63 -4.50
C LEU A 21 11.47 0.75 -3.59
N ARG A 22 11.59 1.09 -2.32
CA ARG A 22 12.27 0.29 -1.28
C ARG A 22 11.26 -0.18 -0.25
N VAL A 23 11.63 -1.20 0.52
CA VAL A 23 10.82 -1.67 1.65
C VAL A 23 10.58 -0.49 2.62
N GLY A 24 9.34 -0.34 3.07
CA GLY A 24 8.88 0.75 3.93
C GLY A 24 8.38 1.99 3.18
N ASP A 25 8.65 2.11 1.87
CA ASP A 25 8.04 3.19 1.08
C ASP A 25 6.52 3.04 1.02
N ILE A 26 5.83 4.18 0.96
CA ILE A 26 4.38 4.24 0.90
C ILE A 26 3.96 4.83 -0.45
N ALA A 27 3.27 4.03 -1.25
CA ALA A 27 2.68 4.47 -2.50
C ALA A 27 1.25 4.96 -2.27
N PHE A 28 0.87 6.05 -2.92
CA PHE A 28 -0.52 6.47 -3.01
C PHE A 28 -1.12 5.96 -4.32
N GLU A 29 -2.18 5.16 -4.20
CA GLU A 29 -3.03 4.74 -5.29
C GLU A 29 -4.35 5.55 -5.27
N GLY A 30 -4.51 6.46 -6.21
CA GLY A 30 -5.65 7.38 -6.29
C GLY A 30 -6.93 6.78 -6.87
N HIS A 31 -6.91 5.55 -7.37
CA HIS A 31 -8.10 4.91 -7.96
C HIS A 31 -9.25 4.78 -6.94
N GLU A 32 -10.41 5.32 -7.31
CA GLU A 32 -11.65 5.23 -6.53
C GLU A 32 -12.29 3.84 -6.68
N ASN A 33 -12.71 3.27 -5.55
CA ASN A 33 -13.59 2.12 -5.53
C ASN A 33 -14.56 2.18 -4.33
N LYS A 34 -15.39 1.13 -4.16
CA LYS A 34 -16.40 1.07 -3.10
C LYS A 34 -15.83 1.22 -1.68
N ASP A 35 -14.59 0.77 -1.48
CA ASP A 35 -13.92 0.74 -0.19
C ASP A 35 -13.06 2.00 0.01
N PHE A 36 -12.47 2.54 -1.07
CA PHE A 36 -11.53 3.66 -1.07
C PHE A 36 -12.00 4.77 -2.01
N LYS A 37 -12.75 5.74 -1.49
CA LYS A 37 -13.33 6.82 -2.31
C LYS A 37 -12.32 7.87 -2.78
N PHE A 38 -11.30 8.12 -1.97
CA PHE A 38 -10.28 9.16 -2.21
C PHE A 38 -8.90 8.56 -2.51
N GLY A 39 -8.87 7.32 -2.98
CA GLY A 39 -7.64 6.53 -3.09
C GLY A 39 -7.22 5.93 -1.75
N ARG A 40 -6.03 5.33 -1.73
CA ARG A 40 -5.46 4.65 -0.56
C ARG A 40 -3.94 4.70 -0.56
N PHE A 41 -3.36 4.58 0.62
CA PHE A 41 -1.93 4.32 0.75
C PHE A 41 -1.66 2.81 0.82
N VAL A 42 -0.58 2.38 0.20
CA VAL A 42 -0.08 1.00 0.25
C VAL A 42 1.38 1.05 0.61
N MET A 43 1.75 0.37 1.69
CA MET A 43 3.14 0.20 2.08
C MET A 43 3.78 -0.94 1.31
N ASN A 44 5.01 -0.74 0.86
CA ASN A 44 5.82 -1.80 0.31
C ASN A 44 6.49 -2.60 1.43
N ASP A 45 6.02 -3.81 1.69
CA ASP A 45 6.64 -4.78 2.60
C ASP A 45 7.25 -6.00 1.88
N VAL A 46 7.30 -5.98 0.54
CA VAL A 46 7.72 -7.13 -0.29
C VAL A 46 9.22 -7.10 -0.61
N GLY A 47 9.73 -5.97 -1.12
CA GLY A 47 11.11 -5.89 -1.59
C GLY A 47 11.39 -4.66 -2.43
N ASN A 48 12.62 -4.51 -2.91
CA ASN A 48 12.97 -3.41 -3.81
C ASN A 48 12.33 -3.62 -5.20
N GLY A 49 11.86 -2.53 -5.80
CA GLY A 49 11.23 -2.58 -7.12
C GLY A 49 11.19 -1.22 -7.80
N ILE A 50 10.41 -1.13 -8.87
CA ILE A 50 10.18 0.11 -9.62
C ILE A 50 8.70 0.49 -9.56
N MET A 51 8.42 1.78 -9.49
CA MET A 51 7.07 2.33 -9.49
C MET A 51 6.93 3.35 -10.63
N SER A 52 5.81 3.28 -11.34
CA SER A 52 5.51 4.27 -12.38
C SER A 52 5.57 5.68 -11.83
N PRO A 53 6.15 6.66 -12.56
CA PRO A 53 6.22 8.04 -12.10
C PRO A 53 4.86 8.66 -11.81
N ARG A 54 3.77 8.10 -12.35
CA ARG A 54 2.39 8.54 -12.12
C ARG A 54 1.94 8.43 -10.66
N PHE A 55 2.46 7.47 -9.89
CA PHE A 55 2.07 7.30 -8.49
C PHE A 55 2.94 8.15 -7.57
N THR A 56 2.32 8.78 -6.58
CA THR A 56 3.08 9.45 -5.52
C THR A 56 3.66 8.39 -4.58
N VAL A 57 4.95 8.51 -4.27
CA VAL A 57 5.65 7.63 -3.33
C VAL A 57 6.27 8.50 -2.26
N LEU A 58 6.02 8.16 -1.00
CA LEU A 58 6.56 8.82 0.18
C LEU A 58 7.53 7.87 0.86
N ARG A 59 8.73 8.37 1.17
CA ARG A 59 9.71 7.64 1.96
C ARG A 59 9.66 8.13 3.42
N PRO A 60 9.42 7.25 4.40
CA PRO A 60 9.54 7.58 5.80
C PRO A 60 10.92 8.13 6.13
N LEU A 61 10.98 9.10 7.05
CA LEU A 61 12.24 9.65 7.56
C LEU A 61 12.86 8.82 8.68
N ILE A 62 12.08 7.89 9.23
CA ILE A 62 12.48 7.02 10.34
C ILE A 62 12.06 5.58 10.01
N ASP A 63 12.74 4.62 10.64
CA ASP A 63 12.33 3.23 10.57
C ASP A 63 10.94 3.05 11.19
N MET A 64 10.11 2.27 10.52
CA MET A 64 8.72 2.02 10.90
C MET A 64 8.53 0.54 11.21
N GLU A 65 7.68 0.23 12.19
CA GLU A 65 7.25 -1.14 12.42
C GLU A 65 6.30 -1.59 11.29
N LEU A 66 6.84 -2.33 10.32
CA LEU A 66 6.18 -2.59 9.04
C LEU A 66 4.83 -3.29 9.20
N ASN A 67 4.75 -4.29 10.08
CA ASN A 67 3.52 -5.06 10.29
C ASN A 67 2.38 -4.21 10.88
N PHE A 68 2.72 -3.17 11.64
CA PHE A 68 1.73 -2.21 12.13
C PHE A 68 1.38 -1.20 11.03
N TRP A 69 2.38 -0.56 10.45
CA TRP A 69 2.14 0.58 9.58
C TRP A 69 1.50 0.20 8.24
N LYS A 70 1.77 -1.00 7.70
CA LYS A 70 1.14 -1.46 6.46
C LYS A 70 -0.39 -1.52 6.57
N GLU A 71 -0.88 -1.96 7.74
CA GLU A 71 -2.31 -2.02 8.04
C GLU A 71 -2.83 -0.63 8.42
N TYR A 72 -2.10 0.09 9.29
CA TYR A 72 -2.53 1.39 9.80
C TYR A 72 -2.66 2.47 8.70
N ILE A 73 -1.69 2.55 7.78
CA ILE A 73 -1.73 3.53 6.68
C ILE A 73 -2.78 3.18 5.61
N ASN A 74 -3.21 1.93 5.53
CA ASN A 74 -4.27 1.50 4.62
C ASN A 74 -5.66 1.62 5.26
N TYR A 75 -5.75 1.80 6.59
CA TYR A 75 -7.00 1.75 7.33
C TYR A 75 -7.90 2.98 7.10
N GLU A 76 -8.93 2.81 6.28
CA GLU A 76 -9.86 3.86 5.85
C GLU A 76 -10.51 4.67 6.98
N PRO A 77 -10.96 4.07 8.09
CA PRO A 77 -11.56 4.84 9.19
C PRO A 77 -10.65 5.95 9.74
N ILE A 78 -9.33 5.83 9.56
CA ILE A 78 -8.35 6.86 9.90
C ILE A 78 -8.00 7.69 8.66
N MET A 79 -7.64 7.05 7.55
CA MET A 79 -6.98 7.71 6.42
C MET A 79 -7.93 8.42 5.47
N GLN A 80 -9.19 7.97 5.36
CA GLN A 80 -10.17 8.60 4.48
C GLN A 80 -10.31 10.10 4.76
N LYS A 81 -10.45 10.48 6.04
CA LYS A 81 -10.58 11.90 6.41
C LYS A 81 -9.36 12.70 6.00
N LYS A 82 -8.16 12.10 6.05
CA LYS A 82 -6.92 12.77 5.66
C LYS A 82 -6.86 12.95 4.16
N LEU A 83 -7.27 11.93 3.42
CA LEU A 83 -7.31 11.96 1.95
C LEU A 83 -8.38 12.93 1.42
N VAL A 84 -9.53 13.10 2.10
CA VAL A 84 -10.52 14.13 1.74
C VAL A 84 -9.89 15.54 1.70
N TYR A 85 -9.00 15.84 2.65
CA TYR A 85 -8.35 17.16 2.74
C TYR A 85 -7.01 17.26 2.02
N SER A 86 -6.54 16.18 1.41
CA SER A 86 -5.22 16.15 0.76
C SER A 86 -5.26 15.54 -0.63
N THR A 87 -6.44 15.44 -1.23
CA THR A 87 -6.59 14.97 -2.62
C THR A 87 -7.37 15.95 -3.47
N LYS A 88 -7.05 15.94 -4.76
CA LYS A 88 -7.81 16.62 -5.81
C LYS A 88 -8.34 15.59 -6.79
N LYS A 89 -9.54 15.83 -7.30
CA LYS A 89 -10.13 14.98 -8.33
C LYS A 89 -9.35 15.13 -9.64
N GLY A 90 -8.64 14.09 -10.06
CA GLY A 90 -8.01 14.01 -11.38
C GLY A 90 -8.93 13.37 -12.41
N THR A 91 -8.46 13.29 -13.66
CA THR A 91 -9.25 12.72 -14.77
C THR A 91 -9.47 11.21 -14.66
N MET A 92 -8.48 10.48 -14.14
CA MET A 92 -8.50 9.01 -14.04
C MET A 92 -8.46 8.48 -12.60
N MET A 93 -7.82 9.23 -11.70
CA MET A 93 -7.59 8.89 -10.30
C MET A 93 -7.51 10.17 -9.48
N ASN A 94 -7.74 10.08 -8.18
CA ASN A 94 -7.43 11.18 -7.27
C ASN A 94 -5.92 11.45 -7.26
N GLU A 95 -5.54 12.70 -7.11
CA GLU A 95 -4.14 13.12 -7.01
C GLU A 95 -3.85 13.58 -5.58
N LEU A 96 -2.78 13.07 -4.99
CA LEU A 96 -2.36 13.48 -3.65
C LEU A 96 -1.66 14.84 -3.70
N VAL A 97 -2.16 15.79 -2.92
CA VAL A 97 -1.46 17.02 -2.58
C VAL A 97 -0.58 16.72 -1.35
N VAL A 98 0.71 16.46 -1.62
CA VAL A 98 1.64 15.99 -0.59
C VAL A 98 1.76 16.96 0.58
N GLU A 99 1.83 18.26 0.31
CA GLU A 99 1.91 19.29 1.36
C GLU A 99 0.69 19.26 2.28
N ASP A 100 -0.52 19.20 1.72
CA ASP A 100 -1.75 19.12 2.49
C ASP A 100 -1.79 17.84 3.34
N PHE A 101 -1.30 16.72 2.81
CA PHE A 101 -1.22 15.45 3.55
C PHE A 101 -0.22 15.54 4.71
N LEU A 102 0.98 16.06 4.48
CA LEU A 102 2.03 16.16 5.50
C LEU A 102 1.67 17.14 6.63
N ASN A 103 0.76 18.09 6.37
CA ASN A 103 0.21 18.99 7.39
C ASN A 103 -0.89 18.35 8.26
N GLN A 104 -1.30 17.10 7.97
CA GLN A 104 -2.29 16.37 8.76
C GLN A 104 -1.64 15.63 9.94
N TYR A 105 -2.40 15.50 11.03
CA TYR A 105 -2.00 14.71 12.20
C TYR A 105 -2.85 13.45 12.36
N VAL A 106 -2.20 12.35 12.74
CA VAL A 106 -2.84 11.08 13.13
C VAL A 106 -2.32 10.64 14.49
N ALA A 107 -3.17 9.97 15.27
CA ALA A 107 -2.78 9.45 16.58
C ALA A 107 -2.03 8.13 16.40
N VAL A 108 -0.73 8.14 16.69
CA VAL A 108 0.13 6.96 16.55
C VAL A 108 0.47 6.44 17.95
N PRO A 109 0.33 5.13 18.21
CA PRO A 109 0.71 4.54 19.49
C PRO A 109 2.23 4.52 19.68
N SER A 110 2.69 4.22 20.89
CA SER A 110 4.13 4.10 21.17
C SER A 110 4.77 2.99 20.32
N VAL A 111 6.08 3.04 20.09
CA VAL A 111 6.80 2.02 19.30
C VAL A 111 6.59 0.62 19.89
N GLN A 112 6.58 0.49 21.21
CA GLN A 112 6.35 -0.79 21.90
C GLN A 112 4.93 -1.33 21.65
N GLU A 113 3.93 -0.45 21.55
CA GLU A 113 2.57 -0.84 21.19
C GLU A 113 2.46 -1.18 19.70
N GLN A 114 3.13 -0.43 18.82
CA GLN A 114 3.21 -0.75 17.39
C GLN A 114 3.76 -2.16 17.17
N GLN A 115 4.83 -2.55 17.87
CA GLN A 115 5.39 -3.90 17.81
C GLN A 115 4.38 -4.98 18.22
N LYS A 116 3.67 -4.77 19.33
CA LYS A 116 2.67 -5.72 19.83
C LYS A 116 1.47 -5.84 18.89
N ILE A 117 0.95 -4.71 18.41
CA ILE A 117 -0.18 -4.68 17.48
C ILE A 117 0.23 -5.29 16.15
N GLY A 118 1.39 -4.91 15.61
CA GLY A 118 1.93 -5.44 14.35
C GLY A 118 2.15 -6.95 14.41
N TYR A 119 2.71 -7.47 15.51
CA TYR A 119 2.84 -8.91 15.72
C TYR A 119 1.48 -9.61 15.70
N LEU A 120 0.50 -9.08 16.43
CA LEU A 120 -0.84 -9.66 16.48
C LEU A 120 -1.52 -9.70 15.10
N LEU A 121 -1.46 -8.60 14.35
CA LEU A 121 -2.02 -8.50 13.00
C LEU A 121 -1.33 -9.48 12.05
N LYS A 122 0.00 -9.58 12.13
CA LYS A 122 0.76 -10.55 11.33
C LYS A 122 0.30 -11.98 11.61
N CYS A 123 0.22 -12.41 12.87
CA CYS A 123 -0.22 -13.76 13.20
C CYS A 123 -1.63 -14.05 12.67
N MET A 124 -2.56 -13.10 12.81
CA MET A 124 -3.91 -13.27 12.26
C MET A 124 -3.91 -13.42 10.74
N THR A 125 -3.13 -12.60 10.04
CA THR A 125 -3.01 -12.69 8.57
C THR A 125 -2.38 -14.02 8.16
N ASP A 126 -1.30 -14.46 8.82
CA ASP A 126 -0.64 -15.73 8.54
C ASP A 126 -1.60 -16.91 8.72
N ASP A 127 -2.37 -16.94 9.81
CA ASP A 127 -3.36 -17.98 10.09
C ASP A 127 -4.49 -17.99 9.04
N ILE A 128 -4.98 -16.81 8.63
CA ILE A 128 -6.01 -16.69 7.58
C ILE A 128 -5.45 -17.19 6.24
N THR A 129 -4.24 -16.79 5.87
CA THR A 129 -3.58 -17.21 4.63
C THR A 129 -3.42 -18.72 4.59
N LEU A 130 -2.91 -19.33 5.67
CA LEU A 130 -2.74 -20.78 5.76
C LEU A 130 -4.08 -21.51 5.53
N HIS A 131 -5.15 -21.10 6.21
CA HIS A 131 -6.46 -21.72 6.03
C HIS A 131 -7.06 -21.53 4.63
N GLN A 132 -6.80 -20.39 3.98
CA GLN A 132 -7.25 -20.15 2.61
C GLN A 132 -6.51 -21.04 1.60
N GLU A 133 -5.20 -21.27 1.80
CA GLU A 133 -4.40 -22.16 0.97
C GLU A 133 -4.85 -23.62 1.10
N GLU A 134 -5.10 -24.10 2.32
CA GLU A 134 -5.66 -25.44 2.55
C GLU A 134 -7.00 -25.64 1.84
N SER A 135 -7.91 -24.66 1.94
CA SER A 135 -9.21 -24.68 1.28
C SER A 135 -9.10 -24.67 -0.26
N PHE A 136 -8.17 -23.87 -0.79
CA PHE A 136 -7.88 -23.86 -2.22
C PHE A 136 -7.37 -25.22 -2.70
N LEU A 137 -6.35 -25.79 -2.04
CA LEU A 137 -5.79 -27.09 -2.39
C LEU A 137 -6.84 -28.21 -2.34
N HIS A 138 -7.68 -28.23 -1.30
CA HIS A 138 -8.75 -29.21 -1.18
C HIS A 138 -9.76 -29.15 -2.34
N LYS A 139 -10.08 -27.94 -2.82
CA LYS A 139 -11.03 -27.73 -3.92
C LYS A 139 -10.51 -28.21 -5.29
N TYR A 140 -9.20 -28.27 -5.49
CA TYR A 140 -8.60 -28.60 -6.80
C TYR A 140 -7.86 -29.95 -6.84
N MET A 141 -7.76 -30.66 -5.71
CA MET A 141 -7.21 -32.03 -5.64
C MET A 141 -8.27 -33.13 -5.48
N LEU A 142 -9.57 -32.78 -5.51
CA LEU A 142 -10.73 -33.67 -5.58
C LEU A 142 -11.54 -33.39 -6.84
#